data_AF-A0A0U2M3I9-F1
#
_entry.id   AF-A0A0U2M3I9-F1
#
_cell.length_a   1.000
_cell.length_b   1.000
_cell.length_c   1.000
_cell.angle_alpha   90.00
_cell.angle_beta   90.00
_cell.angle_gamma   90.00
#
_symmetry.space_group_name_H-M   'P 1'
#
loop_
_entity.id
_entity.type
_entity.pdbx_description
1 polymer ?
#
loop_
_entity_poly.entity_id
_entity_poly.type
_entity_poly.pdbx_seq_one_letter_code
_entity_poly.pdbx_strand_id
1 'polypeptide(L)'
;MSSLSFPEEELGNTNVGPTKEPQEQFAPLKPRLGGFVKLIEFTEVQVAVLNAAADRIIPGGEGFPWPSEVGIVRFIARYITPSGEEPKWFPFAGEDNFKAELDKLGGDFLQADAAMQVEILKRIEQESPTFFSQFRDLVYYGYYSRPEVTKAINENLEAGRDYRSSPQPYGYLDVIEPWDESLFSQVKGSYIRTEDVKCVNVRTPDQPGAAGGKPPSSEEHSKPSCNEEK
;
A
#
# COMPACT_ATOMS: atom_id res chain seq x y z
N MET A 1 20.48 14.80 -35.64
CA MET A 1 19.61 13.61 -35.82
C MET A 1 20.50 12.38 -35.68
N SER A 2 20.56 11.80 -34.48
CA SER A 2 21.29 10.56 -34.23
C SER A 2 20.31 9.52 -33.72
N SER A 3 20.02 8.57 -34.60
CA SER A 3 19.27 7.34 -34.32
C SER A 3 20.17 6.41 -33.49
N LEU A 4 19.75 6.06 -32.28
CA LEU A 4 20.36 4.99 -31.50
C LEU A 4 19.46 3.77 -31.58
N SER A 5 19.87 2.83 -32.43
CA SER A 5 19.32 1.49 -32.56
C SER A 5 19.77 0.64 -31.36
N PHE A 6 18.82 0.02 -30.67
CA PHE A 6 19.11 -1.00 -29.64
C PHE A 6 19.16 -2.38 -30.30
N PRO A 7 20.05 -3.30 -29.85
CA PRO A 7 20.14 -4.63 -30.42
C PRO A 7 18.97 -5.51 -29.96
N GLU A 8 18.37 -6.24 -30.91
CA GLU A 8 17.50 -7.39 -30.66
C GLU A 8 18.33 -8.49 -29.98
N GLU A 9 18.00 -8.83 -28.74
CA GLU A 9 18.58 -9.98 -28.05
C GLU A 9 17.75 -11.22 -28.39
N GLU A 10 18.35 -12.10 -29.18
CA GLU A 10 17.74 -13.32 -29.73
C GLU A 10 17.26 -14.30 -28.66
N LEU A 11 16.06 -14.84 -28.91
CA LEU A 11 15.50 -16.02 -28.28
C LEU A 11 16.31 -17.25 -28.67
N GLY A 12 17.17 -17.73 -27.78
CA GLY A 12 17.82 -19.02 -27.96
C GLY A 12 18.58 -19.47 -26.72
N ASN A 13 17.96 -20.32 -25.90
CA ASN A 13 18.74 -21.30 -25.13
C ASN A 13 17.89 -22.51 -24.74
N THR A 14 17.92 -23.50 -25.63
CA THR A 14 17.75 -24.91 -25.29
C THR A 14 19.05 -25.40 -24.66
N ASN A 15 19.09 -25.55 -23.35
CA ASN A 15 20.08 -26.41 -22.69
C ASN A 15 19.39 -27.22 -21.59
N VAL A 16 19.21 -28.49 -21.90
CA VAL A 16 18.89 -29.57 -20.97
C VAL A 16 20.19 -30.02 -20.33
N GLY A 17 20.33 -29.86 -19.01
CA GLY A 17 21.47 -30.29 -18.20
C GLY A 17 21.07 -30.38 -16.72
N PRO A 18 21.68 -31.27 -15.91
CA PRO A 18 20.95 -32.09 -14.95
C PRO A 18 20.82 -31.51 -13.54
N THR A 19 19.72 -31.89 -12.88
CA THR A 19 19.42 -31.76 -11.44
C THR A 19 19.37 -30.33 -10.90
N LYS A 20 18.22 -29.67 -11.15
CA LYS A 20 17.79 -28.50 -10.38
C LYS A 20 17.70 -28.87 -8.89
N GLU A 21 18.29 -28.03 -8.03
CA GLU A 21 18.14 -28.17 -6.60
C GLU A 21 16.65 -28.16 -6.20
N PRO A 22 16.24 -28.88 -5.15
CA PRO A 22 14.84 -28.93 -4.70
C PRO A 22 14.23 -27.56 -4.42
N GLN A 23 15.06 -26.54 -4.14
CA GLN A 23 14.64 -25.17 -3.89
C GLN A 23 14.11 -24.45 -5.14
N GLU A 24 14.57 -24.82 -6.34
CA GLU A 24 14.09 -24.21 -7.59
C GLU A 24 12.69 -24.69 -8.00
N GLN A 25 12.23 -25.83 -7.48
CA GLN A 25 10.89 -26.36 -7.75
C GLN A 25 9.79 -25.53 -7.07
N PHE A 26 10.15 -24.78 -6.03
CA PHE A 26 9.26 -23.89 -5.29
C PHE A 26 9.37 -22.43 -5.71
N ALA A 27 10.13 -22.10 -6.77
CA ALA A 27 10.02 -20.77 -7.36
C ALA A 27 8.60 -20.63 -7.88
N PRO A 28 7.71 -19.83 -7.23
CA PRO A 28 6.42 -19.56 -7.84
C PRO A 28 6.74 -18.94 -9.21
N LEU A 29 5.99 -19.37 -10.23
CA LEU A 29 5.93 -18.72 -11.53
C LEU A 29 5.59 -17.24 -11.29
N LYS A 30 6.62 -16.44 -10.98
CA LYS A 30 6.50 -15.06 -10.57
C LYS A 30 5.71 -14.37 -11.67
N PRO A 31 4.56 -13.73 -11.39
CA PRO A 31 3.96 -12.82 -12.35
C PRO A 31 5.05 -11.85 -12.78
N ARG A 32 5.46 -11.93 -14.06
CA ARG A 32 6.79 -11.45 -14.46
C ARG A 32 6.95 -9.95 -14.31
N LEU A 33 5.85 -9.20 -14.32
CA LEU A 33 5.73 -7.81 -13.88
C LEU A 33 4.28 -7.56 -13.44
N GLY A 34 4.07 -6.64 -12.49
CA GLY A 34 2.74 -6.04 -12.31
C GLY A 34 2.47 -5.05 -13.45
N GLY A 35 1.25 -5.04 -13.99
CA GLY A 35 0.84 -4.17 -15.10
C GLY A 35 1.33 -4.63 -16.48
N PHE A 36 1.27 -3.72 -17.46
CA PHE A 36 1.58 -3.96 -18.86
C PHE A 36 3.08 -3.83 -19.16
N VAL A 37 3.59 -4.71 -20.03
CA VAL A 37 5.01 -4.73 -20.45
C VAL A 37 5.31 -3.56 -21.39
N LYS A 38 4.43 -3.34 -22.38
CA LYS A 38 4.46 -2.17 -23.24
C LYS A 38 3.71 -1.04 -22.52
N LEU A 39 4.43 0.03 -22.22
CA LEU A 39 3.86 1.21 -21.58
C LEU A 39 3.06 2.01 -22.60
N ILE A 40 2.02 2.69 -22.13
CA ILE A 40 1.39 3.74 -22.92
C ILE A 40 2.30 4.98 -22.91
N GLU A 41 2.28 5.75 -23.99
CA GLU A 41 3.07 6.97 -24.11
C GLU A 41 2.21 8.19 -23.78
N PHE A 42 2.70 9.08 -22.92
CA PHE A 42 2.06 10.36 -22.61
C PHE A 42 2.73 11.50 -23.37
N THR A 43 1.95 12.53 -23.73
CA THR A 43 2.51 13.77 -24.26
C THR A 43 3.24 14.55 -23.16
N GLU A 44 4.15 15.46 -23.52
CA GLU A 44 4.85 16.30 -22.53
C GLU A 44 3.89 17.08 -21.62
N VAL A 45 2.78 17.56 -22.17
CA VAL A 45 1.73 18.27 -21.42
C VAL A 45 1.04 17.31 -20.45
N GLN A 46 0.69 16.10 -20.89
CA GLN A 46 0.06 15.08 -20.02
C GLN A 46 1.00 14.68 -18.87
N VAL A 47 2.30 14.51 -19.16
CA VAL A 47 3.32 14.22 -18.13
C VAL A 47 3.39 15.36 -17.11
N ALA A 48 3.40 16.61 -17.57
CA ALA A 48 3.42 17.77 -16.68
C ALA A 48 2.16 17.86 -15.81
N VAL A 49 0.97 17.65 -16.39
CA VAL A 49 -0.31 17.63 -15.67
C VAL A 49 -0.31 16.52 -14.63
N LEU A 50 0.11 15.31 -14.98
CA LEU A 50 0.17 14.17 -14.07
C LEU A 50 1.06 14.46 -12.86
N ASN A 51 2.26 15.01 -13.09
CA ASN A 51 3.17 15.36 -12.00
C ASN A 51 2.59 16.46 -11.11
N ALA A 52 2.12 17.56 -11.69
CA ALA A 52 1.57 18.68 -10.94
C ALA A 52 0.34 18.25 -10.11
N ALA A 53 -0.55 17.45 -10.69
CA ALA A 53 -1.73 16.94 -10.01
C ALA A 53 -1.38 15.90 -8.93
N ALA A 54 -0.43 15.00 -9.18
CA ALA A 54 0.02 14.03 -8.18
C ALA A 54 0.60 14.73 -6.95
N ASP A 55 1.41 15.78 -7.15
CA ASP A 55 1.98 16.60 -6.08
C ASP A 55 0.93 17.36 -5.26
N ARG A 56 -0.27 17.59 -5.82
CA ARG A 56 -1.40 18.16 -5.06
C ARG A 56 -2.20 17.09 -4.30
N ILE A 57 -2.29 15.86 -4.84
CA ILE A 57 -2.98 14.74 -4.17
C ILE A 57 -2.17 14.26 -2.96
N ILE A 58 -0.86 14.09 -3.13
CA ILE A 58 0.06 13.74 -2.06
C ILE A 58 1.13 14.83 -1.99
N PRO A 59 0.96 15.83 -1.11
CA PRO A 59 1.98 16.86 -0.92
C PRO A 59 3.24 16.22 -0.32
N GLY A 60 4.39 16.51 -0.91
CA GLY A 60 5.70 16.21 -0.31
C GLY A 60 6.03 17.17 0.83
N GLY A 61 7.17 16.95 1.47
CA GLY A 61 7.64 17.76 2.61
C GLY A 61 7.91 16.94 3.86
N GLU A 62 8.47 17.57 4.90
CA GLU A 62 8.76 16.92 6.19
C GLU A 62 9.56 15.61 6.08
N GLY A 63 10.50 15.56 5.13
CA GLY A 63 11.34 14.38 4.86
C GLY A 63 10.75 13.39 3.85
N PHE A 64 9.56 13.65 3.32
CA PHE A 64 8.94 12.87 2.24
C PHE A 64 9.18 13.51 0.86
N PRO A 65 9.53 12.70 -0.16
CA PRO A 65 9.72 13.20 -1.52
C PRO A 65 8.39 13.58 -2.17
N TRP A 66 8.43 14.41 -3.20
CA TRP A 66 7.24 14.67 -4.01
C TRP A 66 6.93 13.49 -4.93
N PRO A 67 5.66 13.18 -5.24
CA PRO A 67 5.30 12.18 -6.25
C PRO A 67 6.00 12.37 -7.61
N SER A 68 6.16 13.62 -8.04
CA SER A 68 6.89 13.96 -9.26
C SER A 68 8.38 13.62 -9.22
N GLU A 69 9.01 13.61 -8.04
CA GLU A 69 10.43 13.28 -7.85
C GLU A 69 10.71 11.78 -7.89
N VAL A 70 9.70 10.94 -7.65
CA VAL A 70 9.84 9.48 -7.56
C VAL A 70 9.33 8.73 -8.80
N GLY A 71 9.12 9.44 -9.90
CA GLY A 71 8.83 8.84 -11.22
C GLY A 71 7.44 8.23 -11.34
N ILE A 72 6.42 8.84 -10.70
CA ILE A 72 5.05 8.31 -10.64
C ILE A 72 4.42 8.07 -12.03
N VAL A 73 4.73 8.91 -13.02
CA VAL A 73 4.18 8.82 -14.38
C VAL A 73 4.49 7.48 -15.04
N ARG A 74 5.70 6.96 -14.85
CA ARG A 74 6.10 5.65 -15.40
C ARG A 74 5.32 4.52 -14.73
N PHE A 75 5.00 4.64 -13.45
CA PHE A 75 4.13 3.69 -12.77
C PHE A 75 2.71 3.75 -13.35
N ILE A 76 2.14 4.95 -13.48
CA ILE A 76 0.81 5.16 -14.06
C ILE A 76 0.71 4.55 -15.46
N ALA A 77 1.68 4.81 -16.34
CA ALA A 77 1.75 4.28 -17.70
C ALA A 77 1.77 2.75 -17.77
N ARG A 78 2.24 2.08 -16.71
CA ARG A 78 2.30 0.62 -16.61
C ARG A 78 0.96 0.00 -16.22
N TYR A 79 0.08 0.75 -15.55
CA TYR A 79 -1.17 0.20 -15.02
C TYR A 79 -2.43 0.72 -15.74
N ILE A 80 -2.26 1.56 -16.75
CA ILE A 80 -3.35 1.93 -17.66
C ILE A 80 -3.45 0.89 -18.77
N THR A 81 -4.68 0.48 -19.05
CA THR A 81 -4.99 -0.48 -20.10
C THR A 81 -4.86 0.17 -21.48
N PRO A 82 -4.01 -0.37 -22.38
CA PRO A 82 -3.82 0.20 -23.71
C PRO A 82 -5.11 0.28 -24.54
N SER A 83 -5.16 1.22 -25.49
CA SER A 83 -6.30 1.37 -26.39
C SER A 83 -6.64 0.07 -27.14
N GLY A 84 -7.92 -0.27 -27.21
CA GLY A 84 -8.41 -1.50 -27.85
C GLY A 84 -8.47 -2.73 -26.92
N GLU A 85 -7.98 -2.62 -25.69
CA GLU A 85 -8.12 -3.65 -24.65
C GLU A 85 -9.18 -3.26 -23.61
N GLU A 86 -9.84 -4.26 -23.01
CA GLU A 86 -10.81 -4.04 -21.95
C GLU A 86 -10.12 -3.89 -20.58
N PRO A 87 -10.39 -2.82 -19.81
CA PRO A 87 -9.79 -2.62 -18.49
C PRO A 87 -10.31 -3.65 -17.48
N LYS A 88 -9.55 -4.73 -17.28
CA LYS A 88 -9.94 -5.85 -16.39
C LYS A 88 -9.38 -5.76 -14.98
N TRP A 89 -8.34 -4.96 -14.79
CA TRP A 89 -7.62 -4.86 -13.52
C TRP A 89 -7.88 -3.52 -12.88
N PHE A 90 -8.07 -3.54 -11.56
CA PHE A 90 -8.20 -2.34 -10.76
C PHE A 90 -7.02 -1.37 -11.04
N PRO A 91 -7.25 -0.05 -11.22
CA PRO A 91 -8.52 0.67 -11.01
C PRO A 91 -9.42 0.76 -12.26
N PHE A 92 -9.24 -0.14 -13.22
CA PHE A 92 -10.05 -0.22 -14.46
C PHE A 92 -9.88 1.01 -15.37
N ALA A 93 -8.69 1.61 -15.36
CA ALA A 93 -8.36 2.75 -16.20
C ALA A 93 -7.96 2.30 -17.61
N GLY A 94 -8.63 2.86 -18.62
CA GLY A 94 -8.31 2.68 -20.05
C GLY A 94 -7.65 3.93 -20.64
N GLU A 95 -6.71 3.72 -21.55
CA GLU A 95 -5.86 4.75 -22.14
C GLU A 95 -6.65 5.92 -22.75
N ASP A 96 -7.63 5.63 -23.61
CA ASP A 96 -8.35 6.64 -24.37
C ASP A 96 -9.10 7.62 -23.46
N ASN A 97 -9.90 7.11 -22.52
CA ASN A 97 -10.65 7.93 -21.58
C ASN A 97 -9.72 8.68 -20.62
N PHE A 98 -8.67 8.01 -20.14
CA PHE A 98 -7.73 8.61 -19.19
C PHE A 98 -6.96 9.78 -19.81
N LYS A 99 -6.48 9.63 -21.05
CA LYS A 99 -5.82 10.71 -21.80
C LYS A 99 -6.79 11.84 -22.13
N ALA A 100 -8.02 11.52 -22.55
CA ALA A 100 -9.02 12.56 -22.83
C ALA A 100 -9.31 13.44 -21.60
N GLU A 101 -9.38 12.87 -20.40
CA GLU A 101 -9.55 13.64 -19.17
C GLU A 101 -8.30 14.47 -18.82
N LEU A 102 -7.09 13.94 -19.02
CA LEU A 102 -5.85 14.73 -18.86
C LEU A 102 -5.79 15.91 -19.83
N ASP A 103 -6.22 15.72 -21.07
CA ASP A 103 -6.24 16.77 -22.09
C ASP A 103 -7.25 17.87 -21.75
N LYS A 104 -8.34 17.54 -21.05
CA LYS A 104 -9.30 18.53 -20.51
C LYS A 104 -8.72 19.37 -19.38
N LEU A 105 -7.88 18.79 -18.50
CA LEU A 105 -7.15 19.59 -17.50
C LEU A 105 -6.15 20.53 -18.18
N GLY A 106 -5.39 19.99 -19.13
CA GLY A 106 -4.60 20.75 -20.10
C GLY A 106 -3.68 21.83 -19.51
N GLY A 107 -3.44 22.87 -20.32
CA GLY A 107 -2.54 23.98 -19.98
C GLY A 107 -3.06 24.91 -18.90
N ASP A 108 -4.39 25.08 -18.79
CA ASP A 108 -5.00 25.97 -17.80
C ASP A 108 -4.70 25.49 -16.37
N PHE A 109 -4.72 24.18 -16.14
CA PHE A 109 -4.31 23.58 -14.87
C PHE A 109 -2.83 23.86 -14.55
N LEU A 110 -1.95 23.80 -15.55
CA LEU A 110 -0.52 24.05 -15.37
C LEU A 110 -0.18 25.52 -15.13
N GLN A 111 -0.98 26.44 -15.67
CA GLN A 111 -0.80 27.88 -15.46
C GLN A 111 -1.42 28.38 -14.15
N ALA A 112 -2.34 27.60 -13.57
CA ALA A 112 -2.94 27.90 -12.28
C ALA A 112 -1.93 27.84 -11.14
N ASP A 113 -2.11 28.68 -10.12
CA ASP A 113 -1.34 28.58 -8.89
C ASP A 113 -1.74 27.32 -8.08
N ALA A 114 -0.96 27.00 -7.04
CA ALA A 114 -1.17 25.78 -6.25
C ALA A 114 -2.55 25.71 -5.58
N ALA A 115 -3.12 26.84 -5.14
CA ALA A 115 -4.43 26.85 -4.52
C ALA A 115 -5.54 26.60 -5.55
N MET A 116 -5.42 27.23 -6.71
CA MET A 116 -6.34 27.05 -7.83
C MET A 116 -6.26 25.63 -8.41
N GLN A 117 -5.07 25.02 -8.48
CA GLN A 117 -4.92 23.62 -8.87
C GLN A 117 -5.71 22.68 -7.96
N VAL A 118 -5.68 22.91 -6.64
CA VAL A 118 -6.47 22.11 -5.68
C VAL A 118 -7.97 22.30 -5.93
N GLU A 119 -8.44 23.51 -6.17
CA GLU A 119 -9.86 23.77 -6.47
C GLU A 119 -10.30 23.15 -7.80
N ILE A 120 -9.43 23.14 -8.82
CA ILE A 120 -9.69 22.43 -10.08
C ILE A 120 -9.81 20.93 -9.82
N LEU A 121 -8.90 20.33 -9.03
CA LEU A 121 -8.97 18.90 -8.70
C LEU A 121 -10.24 18.53 -7.92
N LYS A 122 -10.68 19.37 -6.97
CA LYS A 122 -11.96 19.18 -6.28
C LYS A 122 -13.16 19.24 -7.23
N ARG A 123 -13.10 20.10 -8.26
CA ARG A 123 -14.14 20.16 -9.28
C ARG A 123 -14.15 18.88 -10.12
N ILE A 124 -12.98 18.40 -10.54
CA ILE A 124 -12.84 17.15 -11.29
C ILE A 124 -13.32 15.94 -10.48
N GLU A 125 -13.11 15.93 -9.15
CA GLU A 125 -13.67 14.91 -8.27
C GLU A 125 -15.21 14.84 -8.34
N GLN A 126 -15.89 15.97 -8.58
CA GLN A 126 -17.35 16.04 -8.72
C GLN A 126 -17.82 15.79 -10.15
N GLU A 127 -17.12 16.34 -11.15
CA GLU A 127 -17.52 16.28 -12.57
C GLU A 127 -17.16 14.94 -13.23
N SER A 128 -15.99 14.40 -12.90
CA SER A 128 -15.45 13.14 -13.43
C SER A 128 -14.99 12.22 -12.29
N PRO A 129 -15.90 11.76 -11.40
CA PRO A 129 -15.55 11.01 -10.20
C PRO A 129 -14.80 9.71 -10.49
N THR A 130 -15.12 9.03 -11.58
CA THR A 130 -14.45 7.79 -12.01
C THR A 130 -12.99 8.06 -12.41
N PHE A 131 -12.73 9.12 -13.16
CA PHE A 131 -11.36 9.47 -13.54
C PHE A 131 -10.55 9.89 -12.31
N PHE A 132 -11.13 10.74 -11.45
CA PHE A 132 -10.45 11.20 -10.25
C PHE A 132 -10.11 10.03 -9.31
N SER A 133 -11.04 9.10 -9.09
CA SER A 133 -10.77 7.92 -8.25
C SER A 133 -9.66 7.05 -8.86
N GLN A 134 -9.71 6.78 -10.15
CA GLN A 134 -8.68 6.04 -10.87
C GLN A 134 -7.30 6.70 -10.75
N PHE A 135 -7.23 8.01 -10.99
CA PHE A 135 -5.98 8.76 -10.92
C PHE A 135 -5.44 8.79 -9.50
N ARG A 136 -6.27 9.12 -8.51
CA ARG A 136 -5.91 9.08 -7.09
C ARG A 136 -5.37 7.71 -6.71
N ASP A 137 -6.09 6.64 -7.01
CA ASP A 137 -5.69 5.30 -6.63
C ASP A 137 -4.34 4.93 -7.27
N LEU A 138 -4.14 5.23 -8.56
CA LEU A 138 -2.84 5.06 -9.23
C LEU A 138 -1.71 5.86 -8.58
N VAL A 139 -1.97 7.11 -8.17
CA VAL A 139 -0.99 7.96 -7.47
C VAL A 139 -0.64 7.36 -6.10
N TYR A 140 -1.62 6.92 -5.32
CA TYR A 140 -1.37 6.29 -4.01
C TYR A 140 -0.58 4.98 -4.15
N TYR A 141 -1.01 4.08 -5.03
CA TYR A 141 -0.29 2.81 -5.25
C TYR A 141 1.12 3.05 -5.79
N GLY A 142 1.26 3.98 -6.72
CA GLY A 142 2.55 4.28 -7.32
C GLY A 142 3.50 4.90 -6.32
N TYR A 143 3.04 5.85 -5.50
CA TYR A 143 3.86 6.59 -4.54
C TYR A 143 4.35 5.69 -3.40
N TYR A 144 3.45 4.98 -2.72
CA TYR A 144 3.82 4.12 -1.59
C TYR A 144 4.55 2.82 -2.01
N SER A 145 4.59 2.50 -3.31
CA SER A 145 5.42 1.40 -3.83
C SER A 145 6.86 1.81 -4.16
N ARG A 146 7.24 3.09 -3.97
CA ARG A 146 8.59 3.57 -4.26
C ARG A 146 9.56 3.28 -3.10
N PRO A 147 10.78 2.80 -3.37
CA PRO A 147 11.78 2.57 -2.34
C PRO A 147 12.17 3.88 -1.61
N GLU A 148 12.17 5.01 -2.30
CA GLU A 148 12.46 6.33 -1.74
C GLU A 148 11.43 6.72 -0.67
N VAL A 149 10.15 6.45 -0.93
CA VAL A 149 9.05 6.70 0.02
C VAL A 149 9.12 5.72 1.19
N THR A 150 9.43 4.45 0.92
CA THR A 150 9.64 3.44 1.99
C THR A 150 10.79 3.86 2.91
N LYS A 151 11.87 4.39 2.34
CA LYS A 151 12.99 4.94 3.11
C LYS A 151 12.55 6.15 3.95
N ALA A 152 11.82 7.09 3.35
CA ALA A 152 11.28 8.25 4.08
C ALA A 152 10.36 7.84 5.25
N ILE A 153 9.51 6.81 5.07
CA ILE A 153 8.69 6.26 6.15
C ILE A 153 9.56 5.73 7.30
N ASN A 154 10.59 4.94 6.98
CA ASN A 154 11.49 4.36 7.97
C ASN A 154 12.29 5.42 8.76
N GLU A 155 12.69 6.50 8.09
CA GLU A 155 13.52 7.56 8.67
C GLU A 155 12.70 8.57 9.49
N ASN A 156 11.51 8.94 9.03
CA ASN A 156 10.74 10.05 9.60
C ASN A 156 9.60 9.62 10.53
N LEU A 157 9.15 8.36 10.48
CA LEU A 157 8.05 7.86 11.31
C LEU A 157 8.54 6.78 12.30
N GLU A 158 8.34 7.01 13.60
CA GLU A 158 8.72 6.05 14.64
C GLU A 158 8.03 4.69 14.46
N ALA A 159 6.72 4.70 14.17
CA ALA A 159 5.94 3.51 13.86
C ALA A 159 6.26 2.88 12.49
N GLY A 160 7.02 3.58 11.65
CA GLY A 160 7.34 3.19 10.29
C GLY A 160 8.64 2.41 10.13
N ARG A 161 9.45 2.25 11.19
CA ARG A 161 10.79 1.62 11.13
C ARG A 161 10.81 0.17 10.65
N ASP A 162 9.69 -0.53 10.81
CA ASP A 162 9.53 -1.92 10.38
C ASP A 162 8.81 -2.01 9.02
N TYR A 163 8.52 -0.88 8.37
CA TYR A 163 7.82 -0.85 7.09
C TYR A 163 8.73 -1.30 5.94
N ARG A 164 8.30 -2.35 5.23
CA ARG A 164 9.05 -2.95 4.10
C ARG A 164 8.15 -3.05 2.86
N SER A 165 8.75 -2.83 1.69
CA SER A 165 8.03 -2.73 0.41
C SER A 165 7.72 -4.07 -0.27
N SER A 166 8.38 -5.17 0.12
CA SER A 166 8.22 -6.48 -0.52
C SER A 166 7.31 -7.40 0.31
N PRO A 167 6.25 -7.99 -0.28
CA PRO A 167 5.46 -9.01 0.40
C PRO A 167 6.30 -10.25 0.72
N GLN A 168 5.89 -11.01 1.73
CA GLN A 168 6.52 -12.29 2.07
C GLN A 168 6.56 -13.24 0.86
N PRO A 169 7.62 -14.05 0.69
CA PRO A 169 8.59 -14.46 1.72
C PRO A 169 9.84 -13.57 1.88
N TYR A 170 10.08 -12.59 0.99
CA TYR A 170 11.34 -11.83 0.99
C TYR A 170 11.35 -10.64 1.97
N GLY A 171 10.18 -10.21 2.47
CA GLY A 171 10.03 -9.04 3.35
C GLY A 171 10.63 -9.14 4.76
N TYR A 172 11.29 -10.26 5.12
CA TYR A 172 11.96 -10.47 6.42
C TYR A 172 13.32 -11.19 6.33
N LEU A 173 13.84 -11.51 5.13
CA LEU A 173 15.11 -12.23 5.02
C LEU A 173 16.28 -11.47 5.66
N ASP A 174 16.19 -10.14 5.66
CA ASP A 174 17.22 -9.26 6.20
C ASP A 174 16.99 -8.94 7.71
N VAL A 175 15.92 -9.47 8.32
CA VAL A 175 15.43 -9.06 9.66
C VAL A 175 15.21 -10.24 10.60
N ILE A 176 15.24 -11.48 10.13
CA ILE A 176 15.44 -12.60 11.05
C ILE A 176 16.92 -12.55 11.43
N GLU A 177 17.25 -11.87 12.52
CA GLU A 177 18.51 -12.15 13.21
C GLU A 177 18.63 -13.68 13.33
N PRO A 178 19.80 -14.26 13.02
CA PRO A 178 19.97 -15.69 13.15
C PRO A 178 19.54 -16.10 14.55
N TRP A 179 18.64 -17.07 14.59
CA TRP A 179 17.95 -17.53 15.78
C TRP A 179 18.92 -17.71 16.94
N ASP A 180 18.81 -16.88 17.99
CA ASP A 180 19.65 -17.01 19.18
C ASP A 180 19.11 -18.14 20.07
N GLU A 181 19.65 -19.34 19.88
CA GLU A 181 19.31 -20.51 20.72
C GLU A 181 19.61 -20.26 22.22
N SER A 182 20.54 -19.35 22.54
CA SER A 182 20.88 -19.04 23.93
C SER A 182 19.76 -18.28 24.64
N LEU A 183 18.99 -17.44 23.93
CA LEU A 183 17.82 -16.74 24.47
C LEU A 183 16.71 -17.71 24.90
N PHE A 184 16.47 -18.80 24.16
CA PHE A 184 15.49 -19.82 24.53
C PHE A 184 15.88 -20.62 25.77
N SER A 185 17.18 -20.86 25.94
CA SER A 185 17.68 -21.55 27.14
C SER A 185 17.47 -20.75 28.43
N GLN A 186 17.28 -19.42 28.31
CA GLN A 186 17.02 -18.52 29.43
C GLN A 186 15.52 -18.38 29.75
N VAL A 187 14.65 -18.56 28.76
CA VAL A 187 13.19 -18.41 28.92
C VAL A 187 12.56 -19.76 29.28
N LYS A 188 12.23 -19.94 30.56
CA LYS A 188 11.35 -21.05 30.99
C LYS A 188 9.89 -20.62 30.85
N GLY A 189 9.26 -20.97 29.74
CA GLY A 189 7.82 -20.84 29.59
C GLY A 189 7.08 -21.87 30.44
N SER A 190 6.02 -21.45 31.11
CA SER A 190 5.04 -22.37 31.70
C SER A 190 3.78 -22.37 30.85
N TYR A 191 3.32 -23.55 30.45
CA TYR A 191 2.05 -23.71 29.77
C TYR A 191 0.93 -23.86 30.80
N ILE A 192 -0.07 -22.98 30.74
CA ILE A 192 -1.35 -23.16 31.44
C ILE A 192 -2.30 -23.75 30.42
N ARG A 193 -2.90 -24.90 30.73
CA ARG A 193 -3.91 -25.48 29.83
C ARG A 193 -5.08 -24.53 29.72
N THR A 194 -5.71 -24.50 28.56
CA THR A 194 -6.87 -23.64 28.30
C THR A 194 -7.98 -23.80 29.36
N GLU A 195 -8.17 -25.02 29.87
CA GLU A 195 -9.12 -25.36 30.94
C GLU A 195 -8.75 -24.80 32.32
N ASP A 196 -7.48 -24.48 32.55
CA ASP A 196 -6.94 -23.99 33.82
C ASP A 196 -6.88 -22.44 33.88
N VAL A 197 -7.21 -21.75 32.78
CA VAL A 197 -7.23 -20.28 32.72
C VAL A 197 -8.42 -19.74 33.49
N LYS A 198 -8.16 -19.07 34.62
CA LYS A 198 -9.20 -18.42 35.42
C LYS A 198 -9.41 -16.98 34.96
N CYS A 199 -10.65 -16.62 34.65
CA CYS A 199 -11.03 -15.24 34.37
C CYS A 199 -10.72 -14.36 35.59
N VAL A 200 -9.79 -13.43 35.42
CA VAL A 200 -9.51 -12.40 36.43
C VAL A 200 -10.44 -11.22 36.16
N ASN A 201 -11.32 -10.92 37.11
CA ASN A 201 -12.08 -9.67 37.08
C ASN A 201 -11.14 -8.52 37.41
N VAL A 202 -10.69 -7.78 36.40
CA VAL A 202 -9.88 -6.59 36.57
C VAL A 202 -10.80 -5.47 37.06
N ARG A 203 -11.08 -5.43 38.36
CA ARG A 203 -11.68 -4.24 38.98
C ARG A 203 -10.63 -3.14 38.94
N THR A 204 -10.94 -2.07 38.20
CA THR A 204 -10.23 -0.78 38.23
C THR A 204 -9.95 -0.39 39.69
N PRO A 205 -8.73 0.00 40.06
CA PRO A 205 -8.43 0.37 41.44
C PRO A 205 -9.27 1.58 41.86
N ASP A 206 -9.84 1.44 43.06
CA ASP A 206 -10.59 2.42 43.82
C ASP A 206 -9.88 3.79 43.82
N GLN A 207 -10.54 4.83 43.31
CA GLN A 207 -10.20 6.21 43.65
C GLN A 207 -10.78 6.49 45.05
N PRO A 208 -9.95 6.84 46.06
CA PRO A 208 -10.48 7.12 47.39
C PRO A 208 -11.04 8.56 47.43
N GLY A 209 -12.37 8.68 47.46
CA GLY A 209 -13.02 9.90 47.95
C GLY A 209 -14.34 10.24 47.30
N ALA A 210 -15.45 9.76 47.88
CA ALA A 210 -16.67 10.57 48.04
C ALA A 210 -17.63 9.89 49.02
N ALA A 211 -18.09 10.68 49.97
CA ALA A 211 -18.89 10.28 51.11
C ALA A 211 -20.38 10.10 50.80
N GLY A 212 -21.05 9.30 51.62
CA GLY A 212 -22.41 9.56 52.09
C GLY A 212 -23.56 9.10 51.18
N GLY A 213 -24.22 8.00 51.56
CA GLY A 213 -25.52 7.62 51.00
C GLY A 213 -26.07 6.33 51.60
N LYS A 214 -27.04 6.46 52.52
CA LYS A 214 -27.81 5.41 53.20
C LYS A 214 -28.44 4.40 52.21
N PRO A 215 -28.58 3.10 52.55
CA PRO A 215 -29.14 2.12 51.62
C PRO A 215 -30.68 2.20 51.61
N PRO A 216 -31.34 2.04 50.45
CA PRO A 216 -32.70 1.55 50.43
C PRO A 216 -32.75 0.03 50.26
N SER A 217 -33.78 -0.50 50.89
CA SER A 217 -34.24 -1.87 51.00
C SER A 217 -34.55 -2.56 49.67
N SER A 218 -34.32 -3.88 49.66
CA SER A 218 -35.07 -4.95 48.98
C SER A 218 -35.85 -4.63 47.71
N GLU A 219 -35.46 -5.26 46.59
CA GLU A 219 -36.40 -6.04 45.76
C GLU A 219 -35.63 -7.01 44.84
N GLU A 220 -36.19 -8.22 44.74
CA GLU A 220 -35.77 -9.32 43.88
C GLU A 220 -35.80 -8.92 42.40
N HIS A 221 -34.89 -9.47 41.59
CA HIS A 221 -35.30 -10.28 40.42
C HIS A 221 -34.12 -10.93 39.70
N SER A 222 -34.30 -12.24 39.47
CA SER A 222 -33.87 -12.99 38.29
C SER A 222 -32.37 -13.30 38.11
N LYS A 223 -31.98 -14.50 38.58
CA LYS A 223 -31.14 -15.41 37.79
C LYS A 223 -32.09 -16.40 37.11
N PRO A 224 -31.86 -16.87 35.87
CA PRO A 224 -30.82 -17.88 35.60
C PRO A 224 -30.27 -17.73 34.14
N SER A 225 -29.49 -18.58 33.49
CA SER A 225 -28.96 -19.95 33.65
C SER A 225 -27.83 -20.07 32.61
N CYS A 226 -26.70 -20.69 32.91
CA CYS A 226 -25.85 -21.31 31.90
C CYS A 226 -26.18 -22.80 31.91
N ASN A 227 -26.72 -23.31 30.81
CA ASN A 227 -26.95 -24.74 30.63
C ASN A 227 -25.64 -25.41 30.20
N GLU A 228 -25.23 -26.44 30.95
CA GLU A 228 -24.34 -27.51 30.49
C GLU A 228 -25.20 -28.74 30.23
N GLU A 229 -25.24 -29.22 28.98
CA GLU A 229 -25.62 -30.58 28.65
C GLU A 229 -24.35 -31.43 28.50
N LYS A 230 -24.46 -32.67 28.99
CA LYS A 230 -23.43 -33.72 29.05
C LYS A 230 -23.09 -34.30 27.68
#